data_AF-A0A8T4AJ22-F1
#
_entry.id   AF-A0A8T4AJ22-F1
#
_cell.length_a   1.000
_cell.length_b   1.000
_cell.length_c   1.000
_cell.angle_alpha   90.00
_cell.angle_beta   90.00
_cell.angle_gamma   90.00
#
_symmetry.space_group_name_H-M   'P 1'
#
loop_
_entity.id
_entity.type
_entity.pdbx_description
1 polymer ?
#
loop_
_entity_poly.entity_id
_entity_poly.type
_entity_poly.pdbx_seq_one_letter_code
_entity_poly.pdbx_strand_id
1 'polypeptide(L)'
;MKKLLLILSVSALMILSACSQSDSSSAAETSAVIDTSYAGALKATMQSVKGMNHHPSSAEKLALTTYIDAMDSSVNGVALAETMAVVKAIEHFPSDSDKAKLEKLVGDLQANDGDPDLITLIEIVGRVAHKVSDDDKAKLEAMIAK
;
A
#
# COMPACT_ATOMS: atom_id res chain seq x y z
N MET A 1 -52.50 -29.85 18.20
CA MET A 1 -51.71 -31.08 18.45
C MET A 1 -50.23 -30.74 18.39
N LYS A 2 -49.49 -31.03 19.47
CA LYS A 2 -48.02 -31.00 19.62
C LYS A 2 -47.35 -29.62 19.58
N LYS A 3 -46.38 -29.29 20.44
CA LYS A 3 -45.92 -29.84 21.73
C LYS A 3 -45.09 -28.70 22.35
N LEU A 4 -45.36 -28.43 23.62
CA LEU A 4 -44.53 -27.67 24.55
C LEU A 4 -43.14 -28.33 24.65
N LEU A 5 -42.05 -27.55 24.66
CA LEU A 5 -40.89 -27.89 25.47
C LEU A 5 -40.15 -26.61 25.91
N LEU A 6 -39.82 -26.62 27.19
CA LEU A 6 -39.48 -25.54 28.10
C LEU A 6 -38.19 -25.99 28.77
N ILE A 7 -37.09 -25.23 28.70
CA ILE A 7 -35.93 -25.47 29.59
C ILE A 7 -35.27 -24.12 29.98
N LEU A 8 -35.49 -23.77 31.26
CA LEU A 8 -34.60 -23.19 32.27
C LEU A 8 -33.43 -22.28 31.80
N SER A 9 -33.40 -20.98 32.13
CA SER A 9 -33.01 -20.39 33.42
C SER A 9 -31.64 -20.84 33.96
N VAL A 10 -30.63 -19.97 33.88
CA VAL A 10 -29.61 -19.80 34.93
C VAL A 10 -29.25 -18.31 35.01
N SER A 11 -29.43 -17.77 36.20
CA SER A 11 -29.11 -16.40 36.60
C SER A 11 -27.62 -16.22 36.90
N ALA A 12 -27.15 -14.99 36.69
CA ALA A 12 -26.16 -14.24 37.46
C ALA A 12 -24.87 -14.93 37.96
N LEU A 13 -23.71 -14.41 37.55
CA LEU A 13 -22.67 -14.05 38.52
C LEU A 13 -21.68 -13.02 37.95
N MET A 14 -21.65 -11.85 38.59
CA MET A 14 -20.55 -10.89 38.52
C MET A 14 -19.29 -11.53 39.11
N ILE A 15 -18.16 -11.49 38.39
CA ILE A 15 -16.83 -11.61 38.99
C ILE A 15 -16.05 -10.36 38.63
N LEU A 16 -15.86 -9.50 39.63
CA LEU A 16 -14.86 -8.46 39.65
C LEU A 16 -13.55 -9.11 40.14
N SER A 17 -12.49 -9.06 39.35
CA SER A 17 -11.13 -9.28 39.84
C SER A 17 -10.11 -8.54 38.96
N ALA A 18 -9.02 -8.14 39.60
CA ALA A 18 -8.33 -6.88 39.40
C ALA A 18 -7.14 -6.94 38.42
N CYS A 19 -6.78 -5.74 37.95
CA CYS A 19 -5.45 -5.24 37.56
C CYS A 19 -4.47 -6.18 36.84
N SER A 20 -4.30 -5.96 35.53
CA SER A 20 -3.00 -5.71 34.88
C SER A 20 -3.25 -5.17 33.48
N GLN A 21 -3.40 -3.85 33.35
CA GLN A 21 -3.28 -3.17 32.06
C GLN A 21 -1.82 -3.23 31.66
N SER A 22 -1.48 -4.25 30.87
CA SER A 22 -0.32 -4.19 29.98
C SER A 22 -0.86 -3.65 28.66
N ASP A 23 -0.45 -2.44 28.30
CA ASP A 23 -0.71 -1.85 27.00
C ASP A 23 -0.04 -2.73 25.93
N SER A 24 -0.80 -3.67 25.39
CA SER A 24 -0.56 -4.25 24.09
C SER A 24 -1.83 -3.98 23.30
N SER A 25 -1.79 -2.87 22.57
CA SER A 25 -2.78 -2.50 21.57
C SER A 25 -3.07 -3.73 20.72
N SER A 26 -4.18 -4.40 21.00
CA SER A 26 -4.63 -5.53 20.21
C SER A 26 -4.85 -4.98 18.82
N ALA A 27 -4.05 -5.47 17.88
CA ALA A 27 -4.32 -5.33 16.47
C ALA A 27 -5.77 -5.80 16.25
N ALA A 28 -6.68 -4.84 16.19
CA ALA A 28 -7.96 -5.05 15.55
C ALA A 28 -7.60 -5.22 14.08
N GLU A 29 -7.22 -6.44 13.70
CA GLU A 29 -7.18 -6.90 12.31
C GLU A 29 -8.62 -6.91 11.81
N THR A 30 -9.13 -5.71 11.57
CA THR A 30 -10.18 -5.49 10.61
C THR A 30 -9.52 -5.86 9.30
N SER A 31 -9.86 -7.02 8.75
CA SER A 31 -9.45 -7.43 7.41
C SER A 31 -10.07 -6.43 6.43
N ALA A 32 -9.41 -5.28 6.27
CA ALA A 32 -9.80 -4.25 5.35
C ALA A 32 -9.61 -4.85 3.96
N VAL A 33 -10.69 -4.87 3.18
CA VAL A 33 -10.61 -5.27 1.78
C VAL A 33 -9.60 -4.35 1.11
N ILE A 34 -8.50 -4.92 0.62
CA ILE A 34 -7.48 -4.18 -0.13
C ILE A 34 -8.12 -3.84 -1.48
N ASP A 35 -8.22 -2.55 -1.80
CA ASP A 35 -8.64 -2.10 -3.11
C ASP A 35 -7.50 -2.34 -4.11
N THR A 36 -7.60 -3.45 -4.84
CA THR A 36 -6.62 -3.85 -5.86
C THR A 36 -6.92 -3.26 -7.24
N SER A 37 -7.87 -2.32 -7.36
CA SER A 37 -8.06 -1.57 -8.60
C SER A 37 -6.80 -0.76 -8.95
N TYR A 38 -6.67 -0.33 -10.21
CA TYR A 38 -5.58 0.54 -10.61
C TYR A 38 -5.48 1.81 -9.74
N ALA A 39 -6.60 2.48 -9.48
CA ALA A 39 -6.64 3.70 -8.66
C ALA A 39 -6.25 3.41 -7.20
N GLY A 40 -6.76 2.31 -6.63
CA GLY A 40 -6.41 1.85 -5.28
C GLY A 40 -4.92 1.54 -5.15
N ALA A 41 -4.38 0.77 -6.08
CA ALA A 41 -2.96 0.40 -6.12
C ALA A 41 -2.04 1.61 -6.34
N LEU A 42 -2.41 2.54 -7.23
CA LEU A 42 -1.66 3.77 -7.45
C LEU A 42 -1.59 4.60 -6.16
N LYS A 43 -2.73 4.81 -5.50
CA LYS A 43 -2.83 5.54 -4.23
C LYS A 43 -2.03 4.87 -3.11
N ALA A 44 -2.13 3.55 -2.97
CA ALA A 44 -1.38 2.80 -1.98
C ALA A 44 0.13 2.87 -2.24
N THR A 45 0.56 2.78 -3.51
CA THR A 45 1.98 2.90 -3.88
C THR A 45 2.51 4.29 -3.56
N MET A 46 1.75 5.35 -3.87
CA MET A 46 2.11 6.72 -3.49
C MET A 46 2.27 6.87 -1.97
N GLN A 47 1.39 6.25 -1.18
CA GLN A 47 1.48 6.27 0.29
C GLN A 47 2.73 5.56 0.80
N SER A 48 3.05 4.37 0.27
CA SER A 48 4.26 3.63 0.60
C SER A 48 5.53 4.41 0.23
N VAL A 49 5.58 4.97 -0.98
CA VAL A 49 6.72 5.80 -1.41
C VAL A 49 6.86 7.02 -0.50
N LYS A 50 5.77 7.75 -0.21
CA LYS A 50 5.80 8.92 0.69
C LYS A 50 6.35 8.57 2.09
N GLY A 51 5.95 7.42 2.63
CA GLY A 51 6.37 6.92 3.94
C GLY A 51 7.81 6.40 3.99
N MET A 52 8.46 6.22 2.83
CA MET A 52 9.77 5.59 2.73
C MET A 52 10.89 6.51 3.25
N ASN A 53 11.58 6.05 4.31
CA ASN A 53 12.74 6.72 4.90
C ASN A 53 14.08 6.01 4.62
N HIS A 54 14.05 4.76 4.14
CA HIS A 54 15.26 4.00 3.77
C HIS A 54 14.93 2.93 2.71
N HIS A 55 14.06 1.99 3.07
CA HIS A 55 13.53 0.92 2.23
C HIS A 55 12.09 0.62 2.69
N PRO A 56 11.26 -0.03 1.88
CA PRO A 56 9.94 -0.47 2.33
C PRO A 56 10.06 -1.53 3.44
N SER A 57 9.13 -1.48 4.38
CA SER A 57 8.93 -2.50 5.42
C SER A 57 8.44 -3.82 4.82
N SER A 58 8.51 -4.91 5.59
CA SER A 58 8.00 -6.22 5.15
C SER A 58 6.50 -6.19 4.81
N ALA A 59 5.71 -5.42 5.57
CA ALA A 59 4.29 -5.25 5.32
C ALA A 59 4.03 -4.52 3.99
N GLU A 60 4.82 -3.47 3.69
CA GLU A 60 4.75 -2.76 2.41
C GLU A 60 5.21 -3.65 1.24
N LYS A 61 6.31 -4.41 1.40
CA LYS A 61 6.77 -5.38 0.37
C LYS A 61 5.70 -6.44 0.07
N LEU A 62 4.96 -6.89 1.09
CA LEU A 62 3.84 -7.82 0.92
C LEU A 62 2.67 -7.15 0.18
N ALA A 63 2.25 -5.96 0.60
CA ALA A 63 1.18 -5.22 -0.05
C ALA A 63 1.49 -4.92 -1.53
N LEU A 64 2.72 -4.49 -1.83
CA LEU A 64 3.19 -4.27 -3.21
C LEU A 64 3.09 -5.55 -4.05
N THR A 65 3.37 -6.73 -3.48
CA THR A 65 3.23 -8.01 -4.20
C THR A 65 1.77 -8.26 -4.57
N THR A 66 0.84 -8.07 -3.63
CA THR A 66 -0.60 -8.20 -3.88
C THR A 66 -1.08 -7.26 -5.00
N TYR A 67 -0.60 -6.01 -5.02
CA TYR A 67 -0.94 -5.07 -6.08
C TYR A 67 -0.35 -5.47 -7.43
N ILE A 68 0.92 -5.88 -7.48
CA ILE A 68 1.57 -6.36 -8.71
C ILE A 68 0.77 -7.50 -9.34
N ASP A 69 0.39 -8.50 -8.54
CA ASP A 69 -0.35 -9.68 -9.03
C ASP A 69 -1.75 -9.34 -9.56
N ALA A 70 -2.31 -8.19 -9.15
CA ALA A 70 -3.64 -7.74 -9.55
C ALA A 70 -3.65 -6.75 -10.73
N MET A 71 -2.49 -6.21 -11.15
CA MET A 71 -2.44 -5.23 -12.22
C MET A 71 -2.81 -5.85 -13.57
N ASP A 72 -3.57 -5.09 -14.36
CA ASP A 72 -3.92 -5.48 -15.72
C ASP A 72 -2.76 -5.29 -16.71
N SER A 73 -2.99 -5.70 -17.95
CA SER A 73 -2.01 -5.60 -19.05
C SER A 73 -2.07 -4.29 -19.83
N SER A 74 -2.79 -3.28 -19.34
CA SER A 74 -2.75 -1.94 -19.94
C SER A 74 -1.37 -1.31 -19.79
N VAL A 75 -1.07 -0.29 -20.60
CA VAL A 75 0.21 0.44 -20.48
C VAL A 75 0.40 1.00 -19.07
N ASN A 76 -0.67 1.56 -18.48
CA ASN A 76 -0.66 2.08 -17.12
C ASN A 76 -0.50 0.96 -16.07
N GLY A 77 -1.21 -0.16 -16.21
CA GLY A 77 -1.14 -1.30 -15.30
C GLY A 77 0.25 -1.93 -15.26
N VAL A 78 0.83 -2.17 -16.44
CA VAL A 78 2.21 -2.69 -16.58
C VAL A 78 3.22 -1.72 -15.98
N ALA A 79 3.13 -0.42 -16.30
CA ALA A 79 4.06 0.57 -15.76
C ALA A 79 3.95 0.70 -14.23
N LEU A 80 2.74 0.66 -13.66
CA LEU A 80 2.54 0.67 -12.22
C LEU A 80 3.11 -0.59 -11.56
N ALA A 81 2.86 -1.78 -12.12
CA ALA A 81 3.43 -3.04 -11.62
C ALA A 81 4.97 -3.01 -11.60
N GLU A 82 5.57 -2.52 -12.67
CA GLU A 82 7.02 -2.42 -12.80
C GLU A 82 7.63 -1.39 -11.84
N THR A 83 6.92 -0.30 -11.60
CA THR A 83 7.29 0.71 -10.59
C THR A 83 7.24 0.13 -9.18
N MET A 84 6.18 -0.62 -8.85
CA MET A 84 6.05 -1.31 -7.56
C MET A 84 7.16 -2.34 -7.35
N ALA A 85 7.57 -3.05 -8.41
CA ALA A 85 8.68 -3.99 -8.36
C ALA A 85 10.01 -3.29 -8.02
N VAL A 86 10.27 -2.12 -8.61
CA VAL A 86 11.43 -1.29 -8.25
C VAL A 86 11.33 -0.83 -6.79
N VAL A 87 10.21 -0.23 -6.39
CA VAL A 87 9.98 0.24 -5.01
C VAL A 87 10.24 -0.87 -4.00
N LYS A 88 9.73 -2.07 -4.25
CA LYS A 88 9.91 -3.26 -3.40
C LYS A 88 11.38 -3.68 -3.26
N ALA A 89 12.20 -3.44 -4.28
CA ALA A 89 13.61 -3.82 -4.34
C ALA A 89 14.58 -2.72 -3.85
N ILE A 90 14.11 -1.48 -3.61
CA ILE A 90 14.96 -0.40 -3.09
C ILE A 90 15.45 -0.77 -1.69
N GLU A 91 16.77 -0.81 -1.53
CA GLU A 91 17.42 -0.97 -0.23
C GLU A 91 17.97 0.37 0.31
N HIS A 92 18.44 1.26 -0.57
CA HIS A 92 18.87 2.63 -0.24
C HIS A 92 18.42 3.64 -1.30
N PHE A 93 18.59 3.29 -2.58
CA PHE A 93 18.16 4.05 -3.74
C PHE A 93 17.99 3.09 -4.93
N PRO A 94 17.24 3.47 -5.99
CA PRO A 94 17.13 2.64 -7.18
C PRO A 94 18.49 2.46 -7.86
N SER A 95 18.81 1.23 -8.30
CA SER A 95 20.03 0.98 -9.06
C SER A 95 20.02 1.75 -10.40
N ASP A 96 21.17 1.86 -11.06
CA ASP A 96 21.23 2.50 -12.39
C ASP A 96 20.35 1.76 -13.41
N SER A 97 20.24 0.43 -13.29
CA SER A 97 19.32 -0.37 -14.11
C SER A 97 17.86 -0.05 -13.81
N ASP A 98 17.51 0.16 -12.54
CA ASP A 98 16.15 0.54 -12.16
C ASP A 98 15.82 1.94 -12.69
N LYS A 99 16.74 2.90 -12.57
CA LYS A 99 16.55 4.25 -13.12
C LYS A 99 16.33 4.25 -14.62
N ALA A 100 17.15 3.51 -15.37
CA ALA A 100 16.98 3.38 -16.82
C ALA A 100 15.63 2.74 -17.18
N LYS A 101 15.16 1.76 -16.39
CA LYS A 101 13.84 1.17 -16.55
C LYS A 101 12.73 2.18 -16.27
N LEU A 102 12.81 2.94 -15.17
CA LEU A 102 11.84 3.97 -14.82
C LEU A 102 11.79 5.07 -15.89
N GLU A 103 12.93 5.53 -16.38
CA GLU A 103 13.01 6.51 -17.48
C GLU A 103 12.33 5.99 -18.76
N LYS A 104 12.55 4.71 -19.10
CA LYS A 104 11.86 4.09 -20.23
C LYS A 104 10.34 4.07 -20.02
N LEU A 105 9.88 3.71 -18.82
CA LEU A 105 8.44 3.69 -18.50
C LEU A 105 7.82 5.08 -18.63
N VAL A 106 8.51 6.15 -18.18
CA VAL A 106 8.05 7.54 -18.39
C VAL A 106 7.88 7.83 -19.88
N GLY A 107 8.88 7.50 -20.71
CA GLY A 107 8.80 7.72 -22.15
C GLY A 107 7.67 6.94 -22.83
N ASP A 108 7.48 5.67 -22.45
CA ASP A 108 6.39 4.83 -22.96
C ASP A 108 5.02 5.40 -22.58
N LEU A 109 4.84 5.85 -21.33
CA LEU A 109 3.59 6.47 -20.87
C LEU A 109 3.31 7.77 -21.61
N GLN A 110 4.30 8.67 -21.74
CA GLN A 110 4.15 9.94 -22.46
C GLN A 110 3.76 9.72 -23.93
N ALA A 111 4.30 8.68 -24.58
CA ALA A 111 3.97 8.35 -25.96
C ALA A 111 2.55 7.79 -26.15
N ASN A 112 1.91 7.31 -25.06
CA ASN A 112 0.61 6.63 -25.10
C ASN A 112 -0.47 7.36 -24.28
N ASP A 113 -0.30 8.65 -23.97
CA ASP A 113 -1.23 9.44 -23.13
C ASP A 113 -1.52 8.77 -21.78
N GLY A 114 -0.47 8.23 -21.17
CA GLY A 114 -0.51 7.52 -19.89
C GLY A 114 -0.85 8.43 -18.71
N ASP A 115 -1.20 7.82 -17.59
CA ASP A 115 -1.64 8.55 -16.39
C ASP A 115 -0.54 9.52 -15.88
N PRO A 116 -0.82 10.85 -15.82
CA PRO A 116 0.16 11.85 -15.38
C PRO A 116 0.57 11.68 -13.91
N ASP A 117 -0.30 11.13 -13.07
CA ASP A 117 0.04 10.87 -11.67
C ASP A 117 0.98 9.66 -11.56
N LEU A 118 0.81 8.64 -12.41
CA LEU A 118 1.78 7.54 -12.51
C LEU A 118 3.14 8.01 -13.01
N ILE A 119 3.18 8.87 -14.05
CA ILE A 119 4.43 9.47 -14.54
C ILE A 119 5.15 10.20 -13.40
N THR A 120 4.42 11.04 -12.67
CA THR A 120 4.98 11.81 -11.53
C THR A 120 5.51 10.87 -10.44
N LEU A 121 4.78 9.81 -10.10
CA LEU A 121 5.23 8.80 -9.14
C LEU A 121 6.54 8.13 -9.59
N ILE A 122 6.64 7.72 -10.86
CA ILE A 122 7.84 7.07 -11.42
C ILE A 122 9.06 7.98 -11.31
N GLU A 123 8.91 9.25 -11.67
CA GLU A 123 9.98 10.23 -11.56
C GLU A 123 10.44 10.44 -10.11
N ILE A 124 9.51 10.46 -9.15
CA ILE A 124 9.83 10.55 -7.72
C ILE A 124 10.63 9.32 -7.27
N VAL A 125 10.17 8.11 -7.63
CA VAL A 125 10.88 6.86 -7.30
C VAL A 125 12.31 6.89 -7.86
N GLY A 126 12.49 7.36 -9.10
CA GLY A 126 13.82 7.48 -9.72
C GLY A 126 14.78 8.45 -9.01
N ARG A 127 14.25 9.45 -8.29
CA ARG A 127 15.02 10.43 -7.51
C ARG A 127 15.29 10.05 -6.06
N VAL A 128 14.73 8.95 -5.56
CA VAL A 128 14.93 8.53 -4.17
C VAL A 128 16.43 8.33 -3.88
N ALA A 129 16.94 9.03 -2.87
CA ALA A 129 18.33 8.97 -2.43
C ALA A 129 18.38 8.83 -0.91
N HIS A 130 18.24 7.58 -0.42
CA HIS A 130 17.94 7.18 0.97
C HIS A 130 16.50 7.39 1.42
N LYS A 131 15.92 8.57 1.20
CA LYS A 131 14.52 8.84 1.53
C LYS A 131 13.88 9.71 0.46
N VAL A 132 12.56 9.75 0.45
CA VAL A 132 11.83 10.72 -0.38
C VAL A 132 12.08 12.13 0.17
N SER A 133 12.39 13.06 -0.73
CA SER A 133 12.60 14.47 -0.41
C SER A 133 11.32 15.12 0.14
N ASP A 134 11.43 16.19 0.93
CA ASP A 134 10.25 16.86 1.48
C ASP A 134 9.37 17.47 0.38
N ASP A 135 9.98 17.97 -0.70
CA ASP A 135 9.28 18.46 -1.89
C ASP A 135 8.49 17.35 -2.58
N ASP A 136 9.09 16.18 -2.78
CA ASP A 136 8.42 15.06 -3.42
C ASP A 136 7.36 14.44 -2.48
N LYS A 137 7.55 14.46 -1.16
CA LYS A 137 6.49 14.10 -0.21
C LYS A 137 5.28 15.02 -0.35
N ALA A 138 5.49 16.33 -0.43
CA ALA A 138 4.40 17.29 -0.62
C ALA A 138 3.65 17.07 -1.95
N LYS A 139 4.35 16.73 -3.04
CA LYS A 139 3.72 16.35 -4.30
C LYS A 139 2.86 15.09 -4.17
N LEU A 140 3.40 14.04 -3.53
CA LEU A 140 2.64 12.80 -3.28
C LEU A 140 1.40 13.09 -2.43
N GLU A 141 1.50 13.96 -1.42
CA GLU A 141 0.33 14.36 -0.61
C GLU A 141 -0.75 15.03 -1.44
N ALA A 142 -0.38 15.96 -2.31
CA ALA A 142 -1.31 16.61 -3.20
C ALA A 142 -2.00 15.62 -4.16
N MET A 143 -1.26 14.63 -4.68
CA MET A 143 -1.81 13.59 -5.56
C MET A 143 -2.75 12.63 -4.81
N ILE A 144 -2.38 12.20 -3.60
CA ILE A 144 -3.16 11.30 -2.75
C ILE A 144 -4.51 11.93 -2.32
N ALA A 145 -4.55 13.25 -2.19
CA ALA A 145 -5.73 14.01 -1.73
C ALA A 145 -6.77 14.29 -2.82
N LYS A 146 -6.47 14.00 -4.10
CA LYS A 146 -7.45 14.04 -5.19
C LYS A 146 -8.49 12.92 -5.01
#